data_AF-A0A9D0XUP6-F1
#
_entry.id   AF-A0A9D0XUP6-F1
#
_cell.length_a   1.000
_cell.length_b   1.000
_cell.length_c   1.000
_cell.angle_alpha   90.00
_cell.angle_beta   90.00
_cell.angle_gamma   90.00
#
_symmetry.space_group_name_H-M   'P 1'
#
loop_
_entity.id
_entity.type
_entity.pdbx_description
1 polymer ?
#
loop_
_entity_poly.entity_id
_entity_poly.type
_entity_poly.pdbx_seq_one_letter_code
_entity_poly.pdbx_strand_id
1 'polypeptide(L)'
;MSDFFQNGTVTTFHNITDRPVEELEKELCEFSKKRPLGLILPSLFSELEGEALAKIVEELKDVPYLSEIVIGLDKANKEQFEYAKEYFSGLPQNFKIVWNDGPRMQAITEKLRTKDLAPKERGKGSNVWNCYGYILASQKAEVVALHDCDVVTYDRSLLARLIYPVAHPTFNFVFSKGYYPRYADGKLNGRASRLLVTPLLRAFKGVLGEDELLTYLDSFRYPLAGEFAMDVDCLKEIRIPSDWGLEIGVMSEVLRNYSNRSVCQVDIADVY
;
A
#
# COMPACT_ATOMS: atom_id res chain seq x y z
N MET A 1 2.58 23.36 15.75
CA MET A 1 3.56 23.62 14.69
C MET A 1 3.50 22.39 13.79
N SER A 2 3.07 22.54 12.53
CA SER A 2 3.20 21.46 11.55
C SER A 2 4.67 21.07 11.48
N ASP A 3 4.97 19.78 11.63
CA ASP A 3 6.34 19.30 11.73
C ASP A 3 6.95 19.18 10.32
N PHE A 4 7.69 20.20 9.91
CA PHE A 4 8.49 20.24 8.67
C PHE A 4 9.90 19.67 8.86
N PHE A 5 10.13 18.99 9.99
CA PHE A 5 11.43 18.45 10.31
C PHE A 5 11.68 17.20 9.47
N GLN A 6 12.75 17.26 8.66
CA GLN A 6 13.27 16.13 7.91
C GLN A 6 14.36 15.45 8.74
N ASN A 7 13.94 14.46 9.51
CA ASN A 7 14.84 13.62 10.30
C ASN A 7 15.12 12.30 9.61
N GLY A 8 16.29 11.74 9.89
CA GLY A 8 16.61 10.36 9.55
C GLY A 8 17.11 10.19 8.11
N THR A 9 17.01 8.96 7.60
CA THR A 9 17.61 8.56 6.32
C THR A 9 16.63 8.58 5.15
N VAL A 10 15.35 8.85 5.40
CA VAL A 10 14.26 8.74 4.41
C VAL A 10 13.76 10.12 3.98
N THR A 11 13.57 10.30 2.67
CA THR A 11 13.06 11.57 2.12
C THR A 11 11.60 11.76 2.52
N THR A 12 11.23 12.96 2.99
CA THR A 12 9.86 13.26 3.41
C THR A 12 9.25 14.30 2.47
N PHE A 13 8.17 13.91 1.79
CA PHE A 13 7.32 14.83 1.05
C PHE A 13 6.21 15.35 1.97
N HIS A 14 6.12 16.66 2.09
CA HIS A 14 5.13 17.34 2.90
C HIS A 14 4.05 17.92 2.00
N ASN A 15 2.79 17.89 2.46
CA ASN A 15 1.69 18.57 1.79
C ASN A 15 1.63 20.04 2.24
N ILE A 16 2.58 20.87 1.77
CA ILE A 16 2.72 22.28 2.21
C ILE A 16 1.89 23.23 1.34
N THR A 17 1.63 22.85 0.09
CA THR A 17 0.95 23.68 -0.89
C THR A 17 -0.43 23.11 -1.17
N ASP A 18 -1.44 23.98 -1.31
CA ASP A 18 -2.77 23.63 -1.84
C ASP A 18 -2.70 23.38 -3.36
N ARG A 19 -1.85 22.44 -3.77
CA ARG A 19 -1.78 21.99 -5.16
C ARG A 19 -3.04 21.18 -5.43
N PRO A 20 -3.86 21.55 -6.44
CA PRO A 20 -5.06 20.78 -6.78
C PRO A 20 -4.71 19.35 -7.17
N VAL A 21 -5.54 18.39 -6.74
CA VAL A 21 -5.33 16.98 -7.07
C VAL A 21 -5.36 16.77 -8.59
N GLU A 22 -6.20 17.50 -9.31
CA GLU A 22 -6.34 17.43 -10.76
C GLU A 22 -5.03 17.73 -11.50
N GLU A 23 -4.14 18.56 -10.93
CA GLU A 23 -2.83 18.81 -11.51
C GLU A 23 -1.89 17.60 -11.36
N LEU A 24 -1.91 16.94 -10.20
CA LEU A 24 -1.17 15.71 -9.97
C LEU A 24 -1.68 14.61 -10.91
N GLU A 25 -2.99 14.46 -11.02
CA GLU A 25 -3.62 13.45 -11.87
C GLU A 25 -3.32 13.66 -13.35
N LYS A 26 -3.29 14.91 -13.81
CA LYS A 26 -2.91 15.25 -15.18
C LYS A 26 -1.48 14.80 -15.49
N GLU A 27 -0.54 15.00 -14.59
CA GLU A 27 0.83 14.52 -14.74
C GLU A 27 0.91 13.00 -14.66
N LEU A 28 0.18 12.38 -13.72
CA LEU A 28 0.11 10.91 -13.60
C LEU A 28 -0.47 10.27 -14.86
N CYS A 29 -1.44 10.88 -15.53
CA CYS A 29 -1.93 10.44 -16.84
C CYS A 29 -0.85 10.50 -17.93
N GLU A 30 0.08 11.45 -17.87
CA GLU A 30 1.20 11.50 -18.81
C GLU A 30 2.27 10.44 -18.47
N PHE A 31 2.53 10.23 -17.17
CA PHE A 31 3.48 9.21 -16.71
C PHE A 31 2.98 7.80 -17.02
N SER A 32 1.68 7.54 -16.84
CA SER A 32 1.07 6.22 -17.03
C SER A 32 1.12 5.71 -18.46
N LYS A 33 1.29 6.59 -19.45
CA LYS A 33 1.52 6.22 -20.86
C LYS A 33 2.83 5.46 -21.07
N LYS A 34 3.83 5.70 -20.22
CA LYS A 34 5.13 5.02 -20.28
C LYS A 34 5.31 4.00 -19.16
N ARG A 35 4.81 4.31 -17.96
CA ARG A 35 4.91 3.49 -16.76
C ARG A 35 3.51 3.23 -16.22
N PRO A 36 2.81 2.18 -16.71
CA PRO A 36 1.43 1.90 -16.30
C PRO A 36 1.28 1.82 -14.77
N LEU A 37 0.18 2.36 -14.24
CA LEU A 37 -0.02 2.51 -12.80
C LEU A 37 -1.12 1.56 -12.30
N GLY A 38 -0.83 0.76 -11.28
CA GLY A 38 -1.76 -0.19 -10.68
C GLY A 38 -2.15 0.18 -9.25
N LEU A 39 -3.28 -0.34 -8.80
CA LEU A 39 -3.74 -0.27 -7.41
C LEU A 39 -4.12 -1.66 -6.91
N ILE A 40 -3.70 -2.02 -5.70
CA ILE A 40 -4.14 -3.21 -4.97
C ILE A 40 -5.04 -2.80 -3.82
N LEU A 41 -6.18 -3.49 -3.71
CA LEU A 41 -7.14 -3.40 -2.62
C LEU A 41 -7.31 -4.78 -1.98
N PRO A 42 -6.54 -5.13 -0.93
CA PRO A 42 -6.73 -6.37 -0.20
C PRO A 42 -7.95 -6.22 0.71
N SER A 43 -8.99 -7.03 0.48
CA SER A 43 -10.25 -6.93 1.20
C SER A 43 -10.77 -8.28 1.72
N LEU A 44 -11.40 -8.26 2.90
CA LEU A 44 -12.31 -9.31 3.35
C LEU A 44 -13.69 -9.09 2.73
N PHE A 45 -14.46 -10.16 2.51
CA PHE A 45 -15.85 -10.02 2.07
C PHE A 45 -16.69 -9.11 2.97
N SER A 46 -16.48 -9.17 4.29
CA SER A 46 -17.18 -8.33 5.26
C SER A 46 -16.97 -6.83 5.08
N GLU A 47 -15.90 -6.41 4.39
CA GLU A 47 -15.64 -4.99 4.12
C GLU A 47 -16.51 -4.45 2.98
N LEU A 48 -17.01 -5.31 2.09
CA LEU A 48 -17.95 -4.92 1.03
C LEU A 48 -19.31 -4.47 1.61
N GLU A 49 -19.62 -4.88 2.83
CA GLU A 49 -20.82 -4.46 3.57
C GLU A 49 -20.61 -3.11 4.30
N GLY A 50 -19.38 -2.59 4.33
CA GLY A 50 -19.00 -1.37 5.03
C GLY A 50 -19.05 -0.11 4.16
N GLU A 51 -19.27 1.04 4.80
CA GLU A 51 -19.31 2.35 4.13
C GLU A 51 -17.93 2.79 3.59
N ALA A 52 -16.84 2.36 4.23
CA ALA A 52 -15.48 2.73 3.84
C ALA A 52 -15.16 2.29 2.41
N LEU A 53 -15.33 1.01 2.10
CA LEU A 53 -15.04 0.48 0.77
C LEU A 53 -15.99 1.04 -0.30
N ALA A 54 -17.25 1.31 0.05
CA ALA A 54 -18.18 1.97 -0.86
C ALA A 54 -17.69 3.36 -1.26
N LYS A 55 -17.20 4.15 -0.27
CA LYS A 55 -16.58 5.45 -0.53
C LYS A 55 -15.32 5.33 -1.39
N ILE A 56 -14.44 4.38 -1.07
CA ILE A 56 -13.21 4.12 -1.84
C ILE A 56 -13.57 3.84 -3.31
N VAL A 57 -14.53 2.95 -3.58
CA VAL A 57 -14.94 2.63 -4.95
C VAL A 57 -15.52 3.84 -5.67
N GLU A 58 -16.31 4.68 -4.99
CA GLU A 58 -16.85 5.90 -5.59
C GLU A 58 -15.74 6.88 -6.00
N GLU A 59 -14.82 7.19 -5.08
CA GLU A 59 -13.65 8.05 -5.34
C GLU A 59 -12.76 7.51 -6.47
N LEU A 60 -12.60 6.19 -6.53
CA LEU A 60 -11.79 5.54 -7.56
C LEU A 60 -12.41 5.65 -8.97
N LYS A 61 -13.72 5.87 -9.12
CA LYS A 61 -14.32 6.09 -10.46
C LYS A 61 -13.74 7.31 -11.16
N ASP A 62 -13.34 8.32 -10.38
CA ASP A 62 -12.78 9.57 -10.86
C ASP A 62 -11.25 9.54 -10.98
N VAL A 63 -10.61 8.36 -10.88
CA VAL A 63 -9.15 8.21 -11.02
C VAL A 63 -8.78 7.79 -12.45
N PRO A 64 -8.21 8.69 -13.28
CA PRO A 64 -8.05 8.46 -14.72
C PRO A 64 -6.74 7.78 -15.14
N TYR A 65 -5.76 7.64 -14.23
CA TYR A 65 -4.39 7.22 -14.58
C TYR A 65 -4.09 5.74 -14.32
N LEU A 66 -5.01 4.99 -13.70
CA LEU A 66 -4.81 3.58 -13.37
C LEU A 66 -5.05 2.68 -14.60
N SER A 67 -4.08 1.83 -14.92
CA SER A 67 -4.19 0.79 -15.94
C SER A 67 -4.89 -0.46 -15.41
N GLU A 68 -4.76 -0.75 -14.11
CA GLU A 68 -5.52 -1.81 -13.45
C GLU A 68 -5.75 -1.61 -11.94
N ILE A 69 -6.87 -2.17 -11.47
CA ILE A 69 -7.18 -2.30 -10.04
C ILE A 69 -7.30 -3.80 -9.72
N VAL A 70 -6.50 -4.28 -8.78
CA VAL A 70 -6.50 -5.68 -8.33
C VAL A 70 -7.10 -5.75 -6.93
N ILE A 71 -8.27 -6.38 -6.83
CA ILE A 71 -8.96 -6.60 -5.57
C ILE A 71 -8.62 -8.01 -5.09
N GLY A 72 -7.98 -8.12 -3.94
CA GLY A 72 -7.71 -9.39 -3.28
C GLY A 72 -8.84 -9.76 -2.34
N LEU A 73 -9.68 -10.73 -2.71
CA LEU A 73 -10.88 -11.08 -1.94
C LEU A 73 -10.66 -12.33 -1.08
N ASP A 74 -10.72 -12.13 0.23
CA ASP A 74 -10.64 -13.16 1.26
C ASP A 74 -12.00 -13.41 1.94
N LYS A 75 -12.16 -14.62 2.47
CA LYS A 75 -13.32 -15.10 3.23
C LYS A 75 -14.66 -14.96 2.50
N ALA A 76 -14.65 -15.20 1.19
CA ALA A 76 -15.86 -15.24 0.36
C ALA A 76 -16.19 -16.67 -0.08
N ASN A 77 -17.47 -17.03 -0.06
CA ASN A 77 -18.00 -18.18 -0.78
C ASN A 77 -18.33 -17.81 -2.25
N LYS A 78 -18.91 -18.74 -3.02
CA LYS A 78 -19.18 -18.55 -4.45
C LYS A 78 -20.21 -17.45 -4.69
N GLU A 79 -21.30 -17.45 -3.94
CA GLU A 79 -22.38 -16.46 -4.05
C GLU A 79 -21.87 -15.06 -3.70
N GLN A 80 -21.06 -14.96 -2.64
CA GLN A 80 -20.38 -13.75 -2.19
C GLN A 80 -19.35 -13.25 -3.23
N PHE A 81 -18.64 -14.15 -3.91
CA PHE A 81 -17.74 -13.78 -4.99
C PHE A 81 -18.49 -13.20 -6.20
N GLU A 82 -19.65 -13.78 -6.57
CA GLU A 82 -20.48 -13.21 -7.64
C GLU A 82 -21.05 -11.84 -7.24
N TYR A 83 -21.45 -11.67 -5.97
CA TYR A 83 -21.80 -10.35 -5.44
C TYR A 83 -20.65 -9.35 -5.55
N ALA A 84 -19.42 -9.75 -5.18
CA ALA A 84 -18.25 -8.88 -5.29
C ALA A 84 -17.98 -8.45 -6.73
N LYS A 85 -18.18 -9.32 -7.72
CA LYS A 85 -18.04 -8.97 -9.13
C LYS A 85 -19.03 -7.88 -9.55
N GLU A 86 -20.27 -7.97 -9.09
CA GLU A 86 -21.29 -6.94 -9.35
C GLU A 86 -20.93 -5.64 -8.62
N TYR A 87 -20.52 -5.73 -7.36
CA TYR A 87 -20.12 -4.58 -6.53
C TYR A 87 -19.03 -3.74 -7.20
N PHE A 88 -17.97 -4.37 -7.69
CA PHE A 88 -16.86 -3.67 -8.36
C PHE A 88 -17.12 -3.35 -9.83
N SER A 89 -18.24 -3.81 -10.42
CA SER A 89 -18.56 -3.56 -11.84
C SER A 89 -18.72 -2.07 -12.19
N GLY A 90 -18.98 -1.24 -11.18
CA GLY A 90 -19.07 0.22 -11.34
C GLY A 90 -17.73 0.92 -11.56
N LEU A 91 -16.60 0.24 -11.41
CA LEU A 91 -15.28 0.81 -11.71
C LEU A 91 -15.06 0.90 -13.23
N PRO A 92 -14.80 2.10 -13.79
CA PRO A 92 -14.55 2.25 -15.22
C PRO A 92 -13.19 1.69 -15.68
N GLN A 93 -12.25 1.50 -14.76
CA GLN A 93 -10.92 0.96 -15.05
C GLN A 93 -10.97 -0.57 -15.23
N ASN A 94 -9.91 -1.13 -15.84
CA ASN A 94 -9.76 -2.60 -15.88
C ASN A 94 -9.48 -3.13 -14.47
N PHE A 95 -10.50 -3.69 -13.83
CA PHE A 95 -10.34 -4.33 -12.52
C PHE A 95 -10.30 -5.86 -12.61
N LYS A 96 -9.68 -6.49 -11.60
CA LYS A 96 -9.58 -7.95 -11.45
C LYS A 96 -9.74 -8.33 -9.99
N ILE A 97 -10.58 -9.34 -9.73
CA ILE A 97 -10.77 -9.89 -8.39
C ILE A 97 -10.00 -11.20 -8.27
N VAL A 98 -9.00 -11.22 -7.39
CA VAL A 98 -8.27 -12.42 -6.98
C VAL A 98 -9.01 -13.04 -5.80
N TRP A 99 -9.89 -14.00 -6.08
CA TRP A 99 -10.62 -14.72 -5.03
C TRP A 99 -9.72 -15.80 -4.42
N ASN A 100 -9.08 -15.48 -3.29
CA ASN A 100 -8.07 -16.33 -2.66
C ASN A 100 -8.63 -17.66 -2.15
N ASP A 101 -9.89 -17.67 -1.68
CA ASP A 101 -10.61 -18.90 -1.29
C ASP A 101 -11.21 -19.65 -2.49
N GLY A 102 -11.14 -19.07 -3.69
CA GLY A 102 -11.72 -19.65 -4.89
C GLY A 102 -10.97 -20.90 -5.36
N PRO A 103 -11.65 -21.85 -6.04
CA PRO A 103 -11.04 -23.11 -6.48
C PRO A 103 -9.78 -22.94 -7.33
N ARG A 104 -9.72 -21.89 -8.16
CA ARG A 104 -8.57 -21.59 -9.02
C ARG A 104 -7.35 -21.15 -8.22
N MET A 105 -7.53 -20.26 -7.25
CA MET A 105 -6.44 -19.80 -6.39
C MET A 105 -6.00 -20.91 -5.44
N GLN A 106 -6.93 -21.67 -4.85
CA GLN A 106 -6.59 -22.84 -4.03
C GLN A 106 -5.75 -23.87 -4.81
N ALA A 107 -6.06 -24.11 -6.08
CA ALA A 107 -5.26 -25.00 -6.94
C ALA A 107 -3.84 -24.45 -7.22
N ILE A 108 -3.67 -23.13 -7.34
CA ILE A 108 -2.36 -22.49 -7.49
C ILE A 108 -1.59 -22.57 -6.17
N THR A 109 -2.22 -22.20 -5.06
CA THR A 109 -1.65 -22.27 -3.71
C THR A 109 -1.17 -23.66 -3.39
N GLU A 110 -1.94 -24.70 -3.74
CA GLU A 110 -1.53 -26.09 -3.54
C GLU A 110 -0.26 -26.45 -4.34
N LYS A 111 -0.18 -26.05 -5.61
CA LYS A 111 1.04 -26.24 -6.42
C LYS A 111 2.24 -25.52 -5.82
N LEU A 112 2.05 -24.32 -5.28
CA LEU A 112 3.12 -23.57 -4.61
C LEU A 112 3.51 -24.20 -3.27
N ARG A 113 2.55 -24.73 -2.52
CA ARG A 113 2.76 -25.41 -1.23
C ARG A 113 3.62 -26.65 -1.40
N THR A 114 3.40 -27.45 -2.45
CA THR A 114 4.24 -28.63 -2.75
C THR A 114 5.71 -28.27 -3.06
N LYS A 115 5.99 -26.99 -3.32
CA LYS A 115 7.34 -26.46 -3.58
C LYS A 115 7.90 -25.61 -2.42
N ASP A 116 7.21 -25.55 -1.28
CA ASP A 116 7.52 -24.65 -0.15
C ASP A 116 7.58 -23.15 -0.55
N LEU A 117 6.77 -22.75 -1.54
CA LEU A 117 6.70 -21.36 -2.03
C LEU A 117 5.42 -20.63 -1.61
N ALA A 118 4.39 -21.36 -1.16
CA ALA A 118 3.13 -20.74 -0.76
C ALA A 118 3.26 -20.00 0.58
N PRO A 119 2.51 -18.88 0.78
CA PRO A 119 2.30 -18.30 2.10
C PRO A 119 1.89 -19.35 3.12
N LYS A 120 2.56 -19.38 4.28
CA LYS A 120 2.34 -20.40 5.33
C LYS A 120 1.12 -20.09 6.18
N GLU A 121 0.84 -18.81 6.37
CA GLU A 121 -0.26 -18.32 7.20
C GLU A 121 -1.27 -17.54 6.37
N ARG A 122 -2.54 -17.56 6.81
CA ARG A 122 -3.59 -16.73 6.24
C ARG A 122 -3.58 -15.37 6.91
N GLY A 123 -3.81 -14.32 6.13
CA GLY A 123 -3.90 -12.94 6.61
C GLY A 123 -3.70 -11.94 5.47
N LYS A 124 -3.71 -10.65 5.82
CA LYS A 124 -3.49 -9.54 4.88
C LYS A 124 -2.23 -9.75 4.04
N GLY A 125 -1.11 -10.15 4.66
CA GLY A 125 0.14 -10.42 3.95
C GLY A 125 0.01 -11.49 2.86
N SER A 126 -0.69 -12.60 3.14
CA SER A 126 -0.97 -13.67 2.17
C SER A 126 -1.87 -13.20 1.01
N ASN A 127 -2.89 -12.40 1.31
CA ASN A 127 -3.77 -11.80 0.31
C ASN A 127 -2.99 -10.89 -0.64
N VAL A 128 -2.21 -9.98 -0.06
CA VAL A 128 -1.33 -9.05 -0.77
C VAL A 128 -0.29 -9.79 -1.61
N TRP A 129 0.31 -10.86 -1.08
CA TRP A 129 1.24 -11.72 -1.81
C TRP A 129 0.62 -12.31 -3.09
N ASN A 130 -0.62 -12.81 -3.02
CA ASN A 130 -1.34 -13.31 -4.20
C ASN A 130 -1.65 -12.20 -5.22
N CYS A 131 -2.04 -11.01 -4.74
CA CYS A 131 -2.29 -9.85 -5.60
C CYS A 131 -1.02 -9.43 -6.35
N TYR A 132 0.12 -9.44 -5.68
CA TYR A 132 1.41 -9.16 -6.30
C TYR A 132 1.82 -10.21 -7.31
N GLY A 133 1.60 -11.50 -7.02
CA GLY A 133 1.75 -12.56 -8.02
C GLY A 133 0.90 -12.31 -9.26
N TYR A 134 -0.33 -11.79 -9.09
CA TYR A 134 -1.19 -11.39 -10.21
C TYR A 134 -0.65 -10.20 -10.99
N ILE A 135 -0.23 -9.11 -10.31
CA ILE A 135 0.40 -7.94 -10.94
C ILE A 135 1.60 -8.35 -11.80
N LEU A 136 2.48 -9.17 -11.25
CA LEU A 136 3.67 -9.67 -11.96
C LEU A 136 3.28 -10.49 -13.19
N ALA A 137 2.21 -11.27 -13.11
CA ALA A 137 1.72 -12.08 -14.22
C ALA A 137 0.96 -11.25 -15.27
N SER A 138 0.23 -10.21 -14.86
CA SER A 138 -0.56 -9.36 -15.75
C SER A 138 0.32 -8.47 -16.63
N GLN A 139 1.47 -8.01 -16.10
CA GLN A 139 2.37 -7.04 -16.73
C GLN A 139 1.65 -5.76 -17.18
N LYS A 140 0.59 -5.38 -16.46
CA LYS A 140 -0.24 -4.21 -16.75
C LYS A 140 0.07 -3.02 -15.87
N ALA A 141 0.95 -3.18 -14.88
CA ALA A 141 1.46 -2.11 -14.03
C ALA A 141 2.98 -2.20 -13.94
N GLU A 142 3.64 -1.05 -13.88
CA GLU A 142 5.07 -0.87 -13.55
C GLU A 142 5.25 -0.18 -12.20
N VAL A 143 4.25 0.58 -11.74
CA VAL A 143 4.20 1.12 -10.38
C VAL A 143 2.87 0.72 -9.76
N VAL A 144 2.89 0.23 -8.53
CA VAL A 144 1.70 -0.25 -7.83
C VAL A 144 1.58 0.40 -6.47
N ALA A 145 0.40 0.96 -6.20
CA ALA A 145 -0.01 1.38 -4.87
C ALA A 145 -0.83 0.28 -4.18
N LEU A 146 -0.81 0.25 -2.86
CA LEU A 146 -1.62 -0.59 -2.00
C LEU A 146 -2.32 0.30 -0.99
N HIS A 147 -3.64 0.16 -0.87
CA HIS A 147 -4.46 0.85 0.13
C HIS A 147 -5.27 -0.14 0.96
N ASP A 148 -5.48 0.18 2.23
CA ASP A 148 -6.42 -0.56 3.06
C ASP A 148 -7.87 -0.28 2.64
N CYS A 149 -8.74 -1.26 2.84
CA CYS A 149 -10.15 -1.16 2.45
C CYS A 149 -11.06 -0.61 3.57
N ASP A 150 -10.48 -0.14 4.68
CA ASP A 150 -11.19 0.35 5.87
C ASP A 150 -11.09 1.88 6.07
N VAL A 151 -10.62 2.61 5.05
CA VAL A 151 -10.43 4.08 5.11
C VAL A 151 -11.75 4.82 4.91
N VAL A 152 -12.36 5.27 6.00
CA VAL A 152 -13.64 6.01 5.97
C VAL A 152 -13.50 7.44 5.41
N THR A 153 -12.32 8.06 5.56
CA THR A 153 -12.04 9.42 5.06
C THR A 153 -11.43 9.43 3.67
N TYR A 154 -11.47 8.32 2.93
CA TYR A 154 -10.80 8.19 1.64
C TYR A 154 -11.15 9.33 0.67
N ASP A 155 -10.12 9.84 -0.01
CA ASP A 155 -10.17 10.89 -1.02
C ASP A 155 -9.14 10.52 -2.09
N ARG A 156 -9.47 10.68 -3.38
CA ARG A 156 -8.58 10.27 -4.47
C ARG A 156 -7.19 10.94 -4.45
N SER A 157 -7.03 12.09 -3.78
CA SER A 157 -5.72 12.73 -3.59
C SER A 157 -4.76 11.89 -2.76
N LEU A 158 -5.26 11.01 -1.87
CA LEU A 158 -4.45 10.07 -1.10
C LEU A 158 -3.64 9.18 -2.06
N LEU A 159 -4.33 8.59 -3.04
CA LEU A 159 -3.71 7.76 -4.07
C LEU A 159 -2.71 8.55 -4.92
N ALA A 160 -3.14 9.72 -5.41
CA ALA A 160 -2.33 10.54 -6.29
C ALA A 160 -1.02 10.93 -5.61
N ARG A 161 -1.08 11.41 -4.36
CA ARG A 161 0.10 11.78 -3.56
C ARG A 161 1.01 10.59 -3.29
N LEU A 162 0.43 9.44 -2.94
CA LEU A 162 1.19 8.24 -2.58
C LEU A 162 2.03 7.71 -3.76
N ILE A 163 1.40 7.58 -4.93
CA ILE A 163 2.01 6.94 -6.10
C ILE A 163 2.96 7.88 -6.86
N TYR A 164 2.73 9.20 -6.76
CA TYR A 164 3.43 10.20 -7.55
C TYR A 164 4.96 10.12 -7.48
N PRO A 165 5.62 10.03 -6.30
CA PRO A 165 7.07 10.03 -6.25
C PRO A 165 7.71 8.83 -6.96
N VAL A 166 7.01 7.70 -6.98
CA VAL A 166 7.48 6.46 -7.63
C VAL A 166 7.17 6.51 -9.12
N ALA A 167 6.02 7.06 -9.52
CA ALA A 167 5.60 7.20 -10.91
C ALA A 167 6.42 8.27 -11.68
N HIS A 168 6.86 9.32 -11.00
CA HIS A 168 7.52 10.47 -11.62
C HIS A 168 8.82 10.05 -12.35
N PRO A 169 8.98 10.36 -13.65
CA PRO A 169 10.02 9.78 -14.51
C PRO A 169 11.44 10.22 -14.18
N THR A 170 11.62 11.34 -13.47
CA THR A 170 12.94 11.83 -13.05
C THR A 170 13.21 11.63 -11.57
N PHE A 171 12.23 11.13 -10.80
CA PHE A 171 12.44 10.84 -9.41
C PHE A 171 13.02 9.43 -9.32
N ASN A 172 14.02 9.25 -8.46
CA ASN A 172 14.69 7.96 -8.30
C ASN A 172 14.13 7.17 -7.10
N PHE A 173 12.83 7.33 -6.81
CA PHE A 173 12.16 6.60 -5.74
C PHE A 173 11.57 5.29 -6.26
N VAL A 174 11.86 4.21 -5.56
CA VAL A 174 11.30 2.87 -5.83
C VAL A 174 10.23 2.49 -4.82
N PHE A 175 10.16 3.19 -3.68
CA PHE A 175 9.22 2.94 -2.61
C PHE A 175 8.75 4.27 -1.98
N SER A 176 7.45 4.36 -1.74
CA SER A 176 6.77 5.50 -1.12
C SER A 176 5.86 5.00 -0.02
N LYS A 177 6.03 5.51 1.20
CA LYS A 177 5.19 5.17 2.36
C LYS A 177 4.26 6.33 2.69
N GLY A 178 2.96 6.05 2.81
CA GLY A 178 2.00 7.05 3.28
C GLY A 178 2.18 7.36 4.76
N TYR A 179 2.09 8.63 5.13
CA TYR A 179 1.92 9.06 6.51
C TYR A 179 0.85 10.13 6.61
N TYR A 180 0.23 10.22 7.77
CA TYR A 180 -0.91 11.09 8.01
C TYR A 180 -1.16 11.23 9.52
N PRO A 181 -1.57 12.41 10.00
CA PRO A 181 -1.98 12.58 11.39
C PRO A 181 -3.31 11.84 11.64
N ARG A 182 -3.29 10.88 12.57
CA ARG A 182 -4.53 10.22 13.04
C ARG A 182 -5.07 10.92 14.27
N TYR A 183 -6.10 11.75 14.10
CA TYR A 183 -6.85 12.37 15.19
C TYR A 183 -8.34 12.43 14.86
N ALA A 184 -9.18 12.08 15.84
CA ALA A 184 -10.63 12.15 15.72
C ALA A 184 -11.25 12.37 17.09
N ASP A 185 -12.38 13.09 17.16
CA ASP A 185 -13.14 13.33 18.39
C ASP A 185 -12.30 13.85 19.57
N GLY A 186 -11.33 14.73 19.28
CA GLY A 186 -10.41 15.29 20.29
C GLY A 186 -9.40 14.28 20.85
N LYS A 187 -9.24 13.10 20.24
CA LYS A 187 -8.29 12.05 20.65
C LYS A 187 -7.24 11.79 19.57
N LEU A 188 -6.04 11.43 20.01
CA LEU A 188 -4.96 10.96 19.15
C LEU A 188 -5.05 9.44 18.98
N ASN A 189 -5.09 9.00 17.72
CA ASN A 189 -5.13 7.59 17.33
C ASN A 189 -3.70 7.07 17.04
N GLY A 190 -3.57 5.84 16.54
CA GLY A 190 -2.26 5.24 16.23
C GLY A 190 -1.46 4.79 17.46
N ARG A 191 -2.16 4.32 18.51
CA ARG A 191 -1.56 3.88 19.79
C ARG A 191 -0.41 2.88 19.61
N ALA A 192 -0.55 1.90 18.72
CA ALA A 192 0.49 0.90 18.48
C ALA A 192 1.79 1.55 17.96
N SER A 193 1.72 2.40 16.94
CA SER A 193 2.90 3.12 16.44
C SER A 193 3.50 4.03 17.52
N ARG A 194 2.65 4.82 18.19
CA ARG A 194 3.07 5.93 19.04
C ARG A 194 3.53 5.50 20.45
N LEU A 195 2.90 4.48 21.02
CA LEU A 195 3.14 4.03 22.39
C LEU A 195 3.90 2.71 22.49
N LEU A 196 4.03 1.96 21.39
CA LEU A 196 4.77 0.70 21.36
C LEU A 196 5.93 0.74 20.37
N VAL A 197 5.67 0.88 19.07
CA VAL A 197 6.72 0.70 18.04
C VAL A 197 7.81 1.75 18.15
N THR A 198 7.50 3.05 18.11
CA THR A 198 8.53 4.10 18.17
C THR A 198 9.32 4.03 19.49
N PRO A 199 8.69 3.92 20.69
CA PRO A 199 9.44 3.74 21.93
C PRO A 199 10.31 2.48 21.93
N LEU A 200 9.81 1.36 21.39
CA LEU A 200 10.53 0.09 21.34
C LEU A 200 11.76 0.17 20.42
N LEU A 201 11.62 0.75 19.22
CA LEU A 201 12.74 0.96 18.30
C LEU A 201 13.83 1.80 18.96
N ARG A 202 13.46 2.89 19.63
CA ARG A 202 14.41 3.76 20.34
C ARG A 202 15.05 3.08 21.55
N ALA A 203 14.30 2.26 22.28
CA ALA A 203 14.85 1.46 23.37
C ALA A 203 15.86 0.43 22.86
N PHE A 204 15.57 -0.26 21.74
CA PHE A 204 16.52 -1.17 21.11
C PHE A 204 17.77 -0.44 20.63
N LYS A 205 17.65 0.75 20.02
CA LYS A 205 18.82 1.57 19.68
C LYS A 205 19.66 1.93 20.91
N GLY A 206 19.01 2.22 22.04
CA GLY A 206 19.71 2.52 23.29
C GLY A 206 20.49 1.33 23.88
N VAL A 207 20.02 0.10 23.66
CA VAL A 207 20.66 -1.12 24.19
C VAL A 207 21.67 -1.72 23.21
N LEU A 208 21.32 -1.78 21.93
CA LEU A 208 22.10 -2.43 20.88
C LEU A 208 23.10 -1.49 20.20
N GLY A 209 22.92 -0.17 20.34
CA GLY A 209 23.69 0.85 19.65
C GLY A 209 23.05 1.29 18.33
N GLU A 210 23.82 2.03 17.52
CA GLU A 210 23.42 2.42 16.17
C GLU A 210 23.29 1.17 15.28
N ASP A 211 22.07 0.90 14.82
CA ASP A 211 21.73 -0.18 13.90
C ASP A 211 20.99 0.40 12.70
N GLU A 212 21.35 -0.04 11.50
CA GLU A 212 20.83 0.52 10.25
C GLU A 212 19.32 0.28 10.11
N LEU A 213 18.83 -0.92 10.44
CA LEU A 213 17.41 -1.24 10.36
C LEU A 213 16.61 -0.44 11.37
N LEU A 214 17.09 -0.35 12.62
CA LEU A 214 16.40 0.42 13.65
C LEU A 214 16.35 1.92 13.32
N THR A 215 17.46 2.48 12.81
CA THR A 215 17.51 3.88 12.38
C THR A 215 16.63 4.14 11.16
N TYR A 216 16.59 3.21 10.20
CA TYR A 216 15.70 3.29 9.05
C TYR A 216 14.22 3.25 9.48
N LEU A 217 13.82 2.28 10.30
CA LEU A 217 12.42 2.15 10.76
C LEU A 217 11.97 3.36 11.62
N ASP A 218 12.85 3.88 12.50
CA ASP A 218 12.56 5.08 13.32
C ASP A 218 12.52 6.37 12.49
N SER A 219 12.99 6.35 11.23
CA SER A 219 12.89 7.50 10.30
C SER A 219 11.49 7.67 9.71
N PHE A 220 10.64 6.64 9.77
CA PHE A 220 9.25 6.73 9.29
C PHE A 220 8.33 7.26 10.39
N ARG A 221 7.46 8.20 10.03
CA ARG A 221 6.48 8.75 10.97
C ARG A 221 5.42 7.72 11.35
N TYR A 222 4.99 6.90 10.38
CA TYR A 222 3.97 5.86 10.55
C TYR A 222 4.42 4.55 9.89
N PRO A 223 5.37 3.81 10.49
CA PRO A 223 5.92 2.58 9.89
C PRO A 223 4.86 1.48 9.70
N LEU A 224 3.79 1.50 10.51
CA LEU A 224 2.67 0.56 10.43
C LEU A 224 1.52 1.00 9.49
N ALA A 225 1.65 2.10 8.73
CA ALA A 225 0.61 2.50 7.79
C ALA A 225 0.45 1.44 6.68
N GLY A 226 -0.79 1.11 6.30
CA GLY A 226 -1.06 0.15 5.24
C GLY A 226 -0.73 0.70 3.85
N GLU A 227 -0.69 2.03 3.73
CA GLU A 227 -0.61 2.74 2.46
C GLU A 227 0.84 2.85 1.99
N PHE A 228 1.18 2.19 0.89
CA PHE A 228 2.48 2.35 0.23
C PHE A 228 2.39 2.12 -1.28
N ALA A 229 3.33 2.70 -2.02
CA ALA A 229 3.51 2.45 -3.44
C ALA A 229 4.94 1.99 -3.72
N MET A 230 5.10 1.15 -4.74
CA MET A 230 6.41 0.67 -5.16
C MET A 230 6.51 0.43 -6.66
N ASP A 231 7.73 0.47 -7.14
CA ASP A 231 8.07 0.00 -8.49
C ASP A 231 7.97 -1.54 -8.55
N VAL A 232 7.53 -2.07 -9.69
CA VAL A 232 7.37 -3.51 -9.89
C VAL A 232 8.71 -4.25 -9.89
N ASP A 233 9.84 -3.60 -10.19
CA ASP A 233 11.15 -4.21 -10.00
C ASP A 233 11.49 -4.38 -8.51
N CYS A 234 11.12 -3.42 -7.67
CA CYS A 234 11.19 -3.58 -6.21
C CYS A 234 10.32 -4.77 -5.76
N LEU A 235 9.13 -4.92 -6.32
CA LEU A 235 8.23 -6.03 -6.01
C LEU A 235 8.85 -7.42 -6.29
N LYS A 236 9.64 -7.55 -7.36
CA LYS A 236 10.30 -8.81 -7.76
C LYS A 236 11.40 -9.23 -6.80
N GLU A 237 11.99 -8.28 -6.07
CA GLU A 237 13.19 -8.50 -5.26
C GLU A 237 12.90 -8.65 -3.76
N ILE A 238 11.71 -8.22 -3.29
CA ILE A 238 11.36 -8.27 -1.87
C ILE A 238 10.70 -9.60 -1.48
N ARG A 239 11.08 -10.14 -0.30
CA ARG A 239 10.36 -11.26 0.32
C ARG A 239 9.23 -10.75 1.20
N ILE A 240 8.01 -10.85 0.67
CA ILE A 240 6.85 -10.31 1.36
C ILE A 240 6.44 -11.23 2.52
N PRO A 241 6.41 -10.71 3.77
CA PRO A 241 5.89 -11.47 4.89
C PRO A 241 4.42 -11.77 4.68
N SER A 242 4.01 -13.02 4.90
CA SER A 242 2.60 -13.42 4.80
C SER A 242 1.78 -13.09 6.06
N ASP A 243 2.43 -12.62 7.12
CA ASP A 243 1.87 -12.41 8.46
C ASP A 243 1.49 -10.94 8.72
N TRP A 244 1.18 -10.63 9.99
CA TRP A 244 0.87 -9.28 10.48
C TRP A 244 2.06 -8.31 10.44
N GLY A 245 3.26 -8.80 10.13
CA GLY A 245 4.47 -7.99 9.97
C GLY A 245 4.64 -7.43 8.57
N LEU A 246 3.61 -7.49 7.70
CA LEU A 246 3.67 -7.05 6.30
C LEU A 246 4.37 -5.70 6.15
N GLU A 247 3.91 -4.67 6.85
CA GLU A 247 4.41 -3.30 6.68
C GLU A 247 5.89 -3.19 7.07
N ILE A 248 6.28 -3.72 8.24
CA ILE A 248 7.67 -3.67 8.72
C ILE A 248 8.58 -4.57 7.88
N GLY A 249 8.11 -5.75 7.48
CA GLY A 249 8.90 -6.70 6.71
C GLY A 249 9.11 -6.24 5.26
N VAL A 250 8.10 -5.64 4.62
CA VAL A 250 8.29 -4.97 3.32
C VAL A 250 9.35 -3.88 3.45
N MET A 251 9.24 -3.01 4.46
CA MET A 251 10.22 -1.95 4.68
C MET A 251 11.64 -2.51 4.93
N SER A 252 11.77 -3.60 5.69
CA SER A 252 13.04 -4.29 5.93
C SER A 252 13.64 -4.88 4.65
N GLU A 253 12.82 -5.48 3.77
CA GLU A 253 13.31 -5.99 2.49
C GLU A 253 13.63 -4.86 1.49
N VAL A 254 12.92 -3.73 1.54
CA VAL A 254 13.30 -2.53 0.77
C VAL A 254 14.68 -2.03 1.21
N LEU A 255 14.92 -1.92 2.52
CA LEU A 255 16.24 -1.53 3.05
C LEU A 255 17.35 -2.48 2.62
N ARG A 256 17.08 -3.79 2.57
CA ARG A 256 18.06 -4.81 2.18
C ARG A 256 18.48 -4.73 0.71
N ASN A 257 17.57 -4.32 -0.17
CA ASN A 257 17.78 -4.36 -1.62
C ASN A 257 18.05 -2.97 -2.23
N TYR A 258 17.63 -1.89 -1.57
CA TYR A 258 17.67 -0.54 -2.12
C TYR A 258 18.32 0.48 -1.18
N SER A 259 18.88 1.54 -1.78
CA SER A 259 19.39 2.67 -1.00
C SER A 259 18.26 3.45 -0.36
N ASN A 260 18.46 3.93 0.87
CA ASN A 260 17.55 4.87 1.55
C ASN A 260 17.24 6.14 0.71
N ARG A 261 18.14 6.53 -0.21
CA ARG A 261 17.92 7.64 -1.14
C ARG A 261 16.81 7.39 -2.16
N SER A 262 16.50 6.12 -2.42
CA SER A 262 15.41 5.68 -3.29
C SER A 262 14.12 5.38 -2.53
N VAL A 263 14.06 5.76 -1.25
CA VAL A 263 12.90 5.58 -0.39
C VAL A 263 12.38 6.94 0.08
N CYS A 264 11.06 7.09 0.05
CA CYS A 264 10.40 8.28 0.57
C CYS A 264 9.18 7.93 1.42
N GLN A 265 8.73 8.93 2.19
CA GLN A 265 7.42 8.95 2.83
C GLN A 265 6.67 10.22 2.41
N VAL A 266 5.36 10.14 2.27
CA VAL A 266 4.52 11.21 1.72
C VAL A 266 3.37 11.50 2.67
N ASP A 267 3.10 12.79 2.90
CA ASP A 267 1.91 13.25 3.59
C ASP A 267 0.69 13.07 2.67
N ILE A 268 -0.16 12.11 2.97
CA ILE A 268 -1.24 11.69 2.06
C ILE A 268 -2.62 12.20 2.47
N ALA A 269 -2.83 12.60 3.72
CA ALA A 269 -4.13 13.05 4.22
C ALA A 269 -4.00 14.01 5.40
N ASP A 270 -4.89 15.00 5.47
CA ASP A 270 -4.95 15.94 6.61
C ASP A 270 -5.63 15.29 7.84
N VAL A 271 -6.57 14.37 7.61
CA VAL A 271 -7.31 13.63 8.65
C VAL A 271 -7.54 12.18 8.19
N TYR A 272 -7.26 11.23 9.09
CA TYR A 272 -7.39 9.79 8.86
C TYR A 272 -7.92 9.06 10.09
#